data_AF-A0A950LAU9-F1
#
_entry.id   AF-A0A950LAU9-F1
#
_cell.length_a   1.000
_cell.length_b   1.000
_cell.length_c   1.000
_cell.angle_alpha   90.00
_cell.angle_beta   90.00
_cell.angle_gamma   90.00
#
_symmetry.space_group_name_H-M   'P 1'
#
loop_
_entity.id
_entity.type
_entity.pdbx_description
1 polymer ?
#
loop_
_entity_poly.entity_id
_entity_poly.type
_entity_poly.pdbx_seq_one_letter_code
_entity_poly.pdbx_strand_id
1 'polypeptide(L)'
;MAKPIRWLFAKPAVTALASDPETSRRLEHTQPFVMWGRPFDGVPPAWDAVPVIAFRSFGAIKDALESGGTPPSVKGVMYDFERWQFTPVEEQRNPAPYVKRAAELVHAHGLLFLTAPAVNIVRVMAPAQSRDRMDDTYLRLRVAADAARFADVIDIQAQRYERDASLYAAFVHAAAKQARQANPKVMVLAGLSTEPIGQRVSAD
;
A
#
# COMPACT_ATOMS: atom_id res chain seq x y z
N MET A 1 -16.66 5.72 -19.14
CA MET A 1 -16.95 5.74 -17.69
C MET A 1 -15.66 6.01 -16.94
N ALA A 2 -15.64 6.95 -16.00
CA ALA A 2 -14.49 7.15 -15.12
C ALA A 2 -14.29 5.90 -14.25
N LYS A 3 -13.04 5.49 -13.99
CA LYS A 3 -12.78 4.39 -13.04
C LYS A 3 -13.25 4.83 -11.65
N PRO A 4 -13.95 3.97 -10.89
CA PRO A 4 -14.36 4.30 -9.53
C PRO A 4 -13.12 4.57 -8.67
N ILE A 5 -13.21 5.60 -7.82
CA ILE A 5 -12.19 5.87 -6.80
C ILE A 5 -12.22 4.71 -5.81
N ARG A 6 -11.05 4.15 -5.49
CA ARG A 6 -10.86 3.08 -4.51
C ARG A 6 -10.01 3.62 -3.37
N TRP A 7 -10.35 3.21 -2.15
CA TRP A 7 -9.64 3.58 -0.94
C TRP A 7 -8.96 2.37 -0.32
N LEU A 8 -7.87 2.61 0.43
CA LEU A 8 -7.25 1.65 1.33
C LEU A 8 -7.22 2.29 2.72
N PHE A 9 -7.83 1.63 3.71
CA PHE A 9 -7.89 2.14 5.08
C PHE A 9 -7.12 1.26 6.06
N ALA A 10 -6.36 1.90 6.94
CA ALA A 10 -5.88 1.28 8.17
C ALA A 10 -7.01 1.18 9.19
N LYS A 11 -6.90 0.25 10.15
CA LYS A 11 -7.92 0.02 11.19
C LYS A 11 -8.34 1.29 11.95
N PRO A 12 -7.44 2.19 12.40
CA PRO A 12 -7.88 3.40 13.10
C PRO A 12 -8.76 4.32 12.22
N ALA A 13 -8.44 4.43 10.93
CA ALA A 13 -9.23 5.21 9.98
C ALA A 13 -10.63 4.62 9.80
N VAL A 14 -10.74 3.29 9.70
CA VAL A 14 -12.04 2.61 9.65
C VAL A 14 -12.91 2.98 10.85
N THR A 15 -12.38 2.88 12.07
CA THR A 15 -13.15 3.21 13.29
C THR A 15 -13.66 4.64 13.25
N ALA A 16 -12.82 5.60 12.86
CA ALA A 16 -13.21 7.00 12.77
C ALA A 16 -14.28 7.24 11.69
N LEU A 17 -14.06 6.72 10.48
CA LEU A 17 -14.98 6.90 9.35
C LEU A 17 -16.33 6.22 9.56
N ALA A 18 -16.34 5.04 10.20
CA ALA A 18 -17.56 4.32 10.53
C ALA A 18 -18.38 5.01 11.63
N SER A 19 -17.73 5.78 12.51
CA SER A 19 -18.40 6.53 13.59
C SER A 19 -19.08 7.82 13.12
N ASP A 20 -18.74 8.32 11.92
CA ASP A 20 -19.42 9.44 11.28
C ASP A 20 -20.46 8.95 10.26
N PRO A 21 -21.77 9.09 10.53
CA PRO A 21 -22.83 8.59 9.65
C PRO A 21 -22.84 9.22 8.25
N GLU A 22 -22.35 10.46 8.08
CA GLU A 22 -22.28 11.07 6.76
C GLU A 22 -21.14 10.45 5.94
N THR A 23 -19.93 10.41 6.50
CA THR A 23 -18.80 9.79 5.83
C THR A 23 -19.01 8.30 5.57
N SER A 24 -19.58 7.57 6.53
CA SER A 24 -19.89 6.16 6.38
C SER A 24 -20.85 5.89 5.21
N ARG A 25 -21.89 6.71 5.04
CA ARG A 25 -22.80 6.60 3.88
C ARG A 25 -22.11 6.84 2.54
N ARG A 26 -21.10 7.70 2.49
CA ARG A 26 -20.32 7.96 1.25
C ARG A 26 -19.45 6.77 0.83
N LEU A 27 -19.22 5.82 1.73
CA LEU A 27 -18.43 4.61 1.47
C LEU A 27 -19.28 3.37 1.14
N GLU A 28 -20.62 3.48 1.21
CA GLU A 28 -21.52 2.40 0.84
C GLU A 28 -21.29 1.96 -0.61
N HIS A 29 -21.15 0.64 -0.81
CA HIS A 29 -20.92 -0.01 -2.10
C HIS A 29 -19.66 0.46 -2.86
N THR A 30 -18.73 1.15 -2.18
CA THR A 30 -17.48 1.61 -2.80
C THR A 30 -16.36 0.58 -2.79
N GLN A 31 -16.52 -0.52 -2.05
CA GLN A 31 -15.57 -1.63 -1.93
C GLN A 31 -14.13 -1.17 -1.58
N PRO A 32 -13.94 -0.41 -0.49
CA PRO A 32 -12.61 -0.01 -0.06
C PRO A 32 -11.80 -1.24 0.37
N PHE A 33 -10.50 -1.23 0.11
CA PHE A 33 -9.59 -2.15 0.77
C PHE A 33 -9.49 -1.76 2.26
N VAL A 34 -9.53 -2.74 3.15
CA VAL A 34 -9.36 -2.52 4.58
C VAL A 34 -8.26 -3.42 5.09
N MET A 35 -7.20 -2.81 5.62
CA MET A 35 -6.13 -3.54 6.27
C MET A 35 -6.62 -4.20 7.55
N TRP A 36 -6.43 -5.50 7.61
CA TRP A 36 -6.93 -6.38 8.63
C TRP A 36 -6.12 -6.31 9.92
N GLY A 37 -6.82 -6.30 11.05
CA GLY A 37 -6.32 -6.78 12.35
C GLY A 37 -7.47 -7.49 13.06
N ARG A 38 -7.25 -8.68 13.64
CA ARG A 38 -8.32 -9.43 14.33
C ARG A 38 -8.93 -8.64 15.49
N PRO A 39 -10.24 -8.77 15.73
CA PRO A 39 -11.29 -9.18 14.78
C PRO A 39 -11.61 -8.07 13.74
N PHE A 40 -12.27 -8.43 12.63
CA PHE A 40 -12.76 -7.51 11.56
C PHE A 40 -13.96 -6.67 12.04
N ASP A 41 -13.96 -6.29 13.31
CA ASP A 41 -15.06 -5.61 13.95
C ASP A 41 -14.99 -4.12 13.60
N GLY A 42 -16.15 -3.54 13.30
CA GLY A 42 -16.31 -2.11 13.09
C GLY A 42 -16.28 -1.63 11.63
N VAL A 43 -16.14 -2.52 10.63
CA VAL A 43 -16.37 -2.16 9.23
C VAL A 43 -17.87 -2.29 8.92
N PRO A 44 -18.57 -1.22 8.50
CA PRO A 44 -19.97 -1.31 8.12
C PRO A 44 -20.17 -2.29 6.95
N PRO A 45 -21.09 -3.28 7.05
CA PRO A 45 -21.33 -4.25 5.98
C PRO A 45 -21.66 -3.61 4.63
N ALA A 46 -22.37 -2.47 4.65
CA ALA A 46 -22.77 -1.74 3.46
C ALA A 46 -21.59 -1.20 2.64
N TRP A 47 -20.37 -1.14 3.19
CA TRP A 47 -19.19 -0.69 2.44
C TRP A 47 -18.72 -1.72 1.39
N ASP A 48 -19.16 -2.98 1.49
CA ASP A 48 -18.67 -4.10 0.66
C ASP A 48 -17.13 -4.19 0.65
N ALA A 49 -16.51 -3.91 1.79
CA ALA A 49 -15.07 -3.77 1.92
C ALA A 49 -14.33 -5.05 1.50
N VAL A 50 -13.12 -4.88 0.97
CA VAL A 50 -12.21 -5.95 0.57
C VAL A 50 -11.15 -6.14 1.67
N PRO A 51 -11.22 -7.23 2.45
CA PRO A 51 -10.25 -7.52 3.51
C PRO A 51 -8.85 -7.80 2.97
N VAL A 52 -7.85 -7.06 3.45
CA VAL A 52 -6.45 -7.24 3.08
C VAL A 52 -5.60 -7.44 4.32
N ILE A 53 -4.68 -8.39 4.33
CA ILE A 53 -3.69 -8.54 5.41
C ILE A 53 -2.34 -7.98 4.95
N ALA A 54 -1.68 -7.19 5.80
CA ALA A 54 -0.37 -6.63 5.51
C ALA A 54 0.75 -7.47 6.16
N PHE A 55 1.81 -7.72 5.40
CA PHE A 55 3.02 -8.39 5.86
C PHE A 55 4.25 -7.57 5.49
N ARG A 56 5.28 -7.72 6.32
CA ARG A 56 6.51 -6.92 6.24
C ARG A 56 7.66 -7.66 5.55
N SER A 57 7.48 -8.95 5.26
CA SER A 57 8.48 -9.79 4.62
C SER A 57 7.86 -10.87 3.74
N PHE A 58 8.62 -11.32 2.75
CA PHE A 58 8.20 -12.47 1.93
C PHE A 58 8.08 -13.74 2.78
N GLY A 59 9.00 -13.93 3.73
CA GLY A 59 8.93 -15.06 4.68
C GLY A 59 7.60 -15.11 5.43
N ALA A 60 7.12 -13.97 5.95
CA ALA A 60 5.85 -13.90 6.67
C ALA A 60 4.64 -14.16 5.76
N ILE A 61 4.67 -13.69 4.50
CA ILE A 61 3.64 -14.01 3.51
C ILE A 61 3.61 -15.52 3.27
N LYS A 62 4.78 -16.10 3.04
CA LYS A 62 4.94 -17.53 2.77
C LYS A 62 4.39 -18.37 3.92
N ASP A 63 4.85 -18.12 5.12
CA ASP A 63 4.43 -18.86 6.31
C ASP A 63 2.92 -18.77 6.52
N ALA A 64 2.32 -17.58 6.36
CA ALA A 64 0.89 -17.39 6.58
C ALA A 64 0.01 -18.08 5.51
N LEU A 65 0.47 -18.18 4.27
CA LEU A 65 -0.28 -18.84 3.21
C LEU A 65 -0.12 -20.36 3.26
N GLU A 66 1.11 -20.86 3.48
CA GLU A 66 1.39 -22.30 3.52
C GLU A 66 0.86 -22.98 4.78
N SER A 67 0.82 -22.28 5.92
CA SER A 67 0.29 -22.83 7.19
C SER A 67 -1.23 -22.68 7.36
N GLY A 68 -1.93 -22.05 6.41
CA GLY A 68 -3.34 -21.70 6.58
C GLY A 68 -3.59 -20.60 7.63
N GLY A 69 -2.56 -19.81 7.97
CA GLY A 69 -2.65 -18.70 8.91
C GLY A 69 -3.49 -17.50 8.43
N THR A 70 -3.88 -17.48 7.15
CA THR A 70 -4.78 -16.48 6.58
C THR A 70 -6.26 -16.85 6.80
N PRO A 71 -7.08 -15.98 7.40
CA PRO A 71 -8.51 -16.24 7.54
C PRO A 71 -9.21 -16.39 6.19
N PRO A 72 -10.27 -17.21 6.10
CA PRO A 72 -11.06 -17.36 4.87
C PRO A 72 -11.71 -16.06 4.36
N SER A 73 -11.89 -15.06 5.22
CA SER A 73 -12.45 -13.76 4.86
C SER A 73 -11.45 -12.85 4.15
N VAL A 74 -10.13 -13.11 4.25
CA VAL A 74 -9.11 -12.32 3.55
C VAL A 74 -9.26 -12.49 2.04
N LYS A 75 -9.16 -11.38 1.31
CA LYS A 75 -9.23 -11.31 -0.15
C LYS A 75 -7.97 -10.77 -0.80
N GLY A 76 -7.05 -10.21 -0.02
CA GLY A 76 -5.76 -9.76 -0.51
C GLY A 76 -4.64 -9.79 0.52
N VAL A 77 -3.42 -9.79 0.01
CA VAL A 77 -2.18 -9.71 0.78
C VAL A 77 -1.43 -8.46 0.32
N MET A 78 -1.05 -7.61 1.27
CA MET A 78 -0.18 -6.47 1.05
C MET A 78 1.23 -6.77 1.51
N TYR A 79 2.20 -6.55 0.63
CA TYR A 79 3.62 -6.57 0.97
C TYR A 79 4.10 -5.13 1.23
N ASP A 80 4.28 -4.83 2.51
CA ASP A 80 4.67 -3.54 3.07
C ASP A 80 6.16 -3.58 3.42
N PHE A 81 7.03 -3.41 2.42
CA PHE A 81 8.47 -3.53 2.60
C PHE A 81 9.13 -2.17 2.75
N GLU A 82 9.95 -2.06 3.80
CA GLU A 82 10.54 -0.80 4.23
C GLU A 82 11.96 -0.99 4.78
N ARG A 83 12.65 0.12 5.04
CA ARG A 83 13.85 0.13 5.88
C ARG A 83 13.48 0.06 7.37
N TRP A 84 13.40 -1.16 7.89
CA TRP A 84 13.20 -1.47 9.31
C TRP A 84 13.66 -2.91 9.63
N GLN A 85 13.52 -3.33 10.88
CA GLN A 85 13.92 -4.68 11.31
C GLN A 85 12.98 -5.80 10.84
N PHE A 86 11.77 -5.48 10.38
CA PHE A 86 10.75 -6.49 10.04
C PHE A 86 10.80 -6.96 8.58
N THR A 87 11.46 -6.20 7.69
CA THR A 87 11.82 -6.64 6.35
C THR A 87 13.25 -7.16 6.41
N PRO A 88 13.54 -8.43 6.08
CA PRO A 88 14.90 -8.94 6.00
C PRO A 88 15.83 -8.07 5.14
N VAL A 89 17.09 -7.96 5.51
CA VAL A 89 18.05 -7.06 4.84
C VAL A 89 18.24 -7.42 3.37
N GLU A 90 18.16 -8.70 3.03
CA GLU A 90 18.23 -9.22 1.66
C GLU A 90 17.06 -8.70 0.82
N GLU A 91 15.85 -8.69 1.39
CA GLU A 91 14.65 -8.12 0.78
C GLU A 91 14.79 -6.59 0.65
N GLN A 92 15.37 -5.91 1.64
CA GLN A 92 15.60 -4.46 1.57
C GLN A 92 16.61 -4.06 0.49
N ARG A 93 17.66 -4.86 0.29
CA ARG A 93 18.72 -4.59 -0.71
C ARG A 93 18.25 -4.86 -2.12
N ASN A 94 17.41 -5.88 -2.31
CA ASN A 94 16.95 -6.30 -3.63
C ASN A 94 15.50 -6.82 -3.54
N PRO A 95 14.50 -5.93 -3.49
CA PRO A 95 13.11 -6.33 -3.28
C PRO A 95 12.48 -7.04 -4.49
N ALA A 96 12.94 -6.76 -5.72
CA ALA A 96 12.26 -7.19 -6.95
C ALA A 96 12.07 -8.72 -7.08
N PRO A 97 13.06 -9.59 -6.77
CA PRO A 97 12.84 -11.04 -6.76
C PRO A 97 11.81 -11.50 -5.73
N TYR A 98 11.75 -10.86 -4.57
CA TYR A 98 10.80 -11.19 -3.51
C TYR A 98 9.40 -10.72 -3.84
N VAL A 99 9.24 -9.55 -4.47
CA VAL A 99 7.96 -9.08 -5.01
C VAL A 99 7.40 -10.08 -6.03
N LYS A 100 8.23 -10.58 -6.96
CA LYS A 100 7.79 -11.60 -7.94
C LYS A 100 7.32 -12.88 -7.25
N ARG A 101 8.12 -13.42 -6.32
CA ARG A 101 7.80 -14.65 -5.59
C ARG A 101 6.55 -14.49 -4.72
N ALA A 102 6.40 -13.34 -4.07
CA ALA A 102 5.21 -13.01 -3.29
C ALA A 102 3.96 -12.97 -4.19
N ALA A 103 4.03 -12.29 -5.34
CA ALA A 103 2.93 -12.23 -6.29
C ALA A 103 2.50 -13.62 -6.76
N GLU A 104 3.45 -14.44 -7.20
CA GLU A 104 3.20 -15.82 -7.65
C GLU A 104 2.50 -16.65 -6.55
N LEU A 105 2.98 -16.56 -5.31
CA LEU A 105 2.40 -17.30 -4.19
C LEU A 105 1.00 -16.80 -3.83
N VAL A 106 0.80 -15.49 -3.76
CA VAL A 106 -0.49 -14.86 -3.41
C VAL A 106 -1.54 -15.17 -4.48
N HIS A 107 -1.18 -15.04 -5.76
CA HIS A 107 -2.07 -15.37 -6.88
C HIS A 107 -2.38 -16.86 -6.95
N ALA A 108 -1.45 -17.75 -6.62
CA ALA A 108 -1.71 -19.19 -6.52
C ALA A 108 -2.77 -19.54 -5.45
N HIS A 109 -2.94 -18.69 -4.44
CA HIS A 109 -3.99 -18.81 -3.42
C HIS A 109 -5.29 -18.08 -3.81
N GLY A 110 -5.38 -17.53 -5.03
CA GLY A 110 -6.57 -16.81 -5.51
C GLY A 110 -6.81 -15.47 -4.80
N LEU A 111 -5.78 -14.90 -4.18
CA LEU A 111 -5.84 -13.62 -3.46
C LEU A 111 -5.31 -12.48 -4.33
N LEU A 112 -5.76 -11.25 -4.04
CA LEU A 112 -5.18 -10.04 -4.62
C LEU A 112 -3.80 -9.75 -4.02
N PHE A 113 -2.85 -9.33 -4.85
CA PHE A 113 -1.52 -8.94 -4.41
C PHE A 113 -1.36 -7.41 -4.44
N LEU A 114 -1.11 -6.83 -3.28
CA LEU A 114 -0.88 -5.40 -3.08
C LEU A 114 0.57 -5.16 -2.67
N THR A 115 1.16 -4.05 -3.08
CA THR A 115 2.49 -3.63 -2.63
C THR A 115 2.46 -2.20 -2.11
N ALA A 116 3.17 -1.95 -1.00
CA ALA A 116 3.32 -0.62 -0.43
C ALA A 116 4.81 -0.34 -0.12
N PRO A 117 5.67 -0.20 -1.14
CA PRO A 117 7.09 0.13 -0.92
C PRO A 117 7.25 1.51 -0.25
N ALA A 118 7.79 1.54 0.97
CA ALA A 118 8.13 2.83 1.59
C ALA A 118 9.30 3.50 0.89
N VAL A 119 9.26 4.83 0.81
CA VAL A 119 10.33 5.63 0.21
C VAL A 119 11.68 5.40 0.91
N ASN A 120 11.67 5.12 2.21
CA ASN A 120 12.88 4.91 3.01
C ASN A 120 13.72 3.69 2.59
N ILE A 121 13.17 2.76 1.78
CA ILE A 121 13.85 1.55 1.31
C ILE A 121 15.15 1.88 0.56
N VAL A 122 15.16 3.03 -0.12
CA VAL A 122 16.31 3.52 -0.91
C VAL A 122 17.55 3.83 -0.07
N ARG A 123 17.39 3.98 1.25
CA ARG A 123 18.53 4.12 2.18
C ARG A 123 19.36 2.86 2.28
N VAL A 124 18.80 1.71 1.92
CA VAL A 124 19.54 0.44 1.82
C VAL A 124 20.01 0.18 0.40
N MET A 125 19.16 0.46 -0.60
CA MET A 125 19.47 0.20 -2.01
C MET A 125 20.56 1.14 -2.57
N ALA A 126 20.59 2.39 -2.11
CA ALA A 126 21.49 3.44 -2.59
C ALA A 126 21.82 4.45 -1.47
N PRO A 127 22.58 4.04 -0.43
CA PRO A 127 22.80 4.82 0.80
C PRO A 127 23.48 6.17 0.55
N ALA A 128 24.40 6.27 -0.42
CA ALA A 128 25.11 7.51 -0.72
C ALA A 128 24.18 8.54 -1.40
N GLN A 129 23.32 8.08 -2.31
CA GLN A 129 22.46 8.94 -3.12
C GLN A 129 21.18 9.36 -2.38
N SER A 130 20.77 8.58 -1.39
CA SER A 130 19.49 8.77 -0.69
C SER A 130 19.53 9.72 0.50
N ARG A 131 20.71 10.17 0.96
CA ARG A 131 20.86 10.96 2.20
C ARG A 131 19.88 12.14 2.29
N ASP A 132 19.84 12.97 1.25
CA ASP A 132 18.99 14.17 1.19
C ASP A 132 17.96 14.11 0.04
N ARG A 133 17.95 13.02 -0.73
CA ARG A 133 17.18 12.89 -1.99
C ARG A 133 16.55 11.51 -2.13
N MET A 134 15.84 11.07 -1.09
CA MET A 134 15.21 9.75 -1.09
C MET A 134 14.21 9.59 -2.25
N ASP A 135 13.41 10.62 -2.53
CA ASP A 135 12.35 10.56 -3.54
C ASP A 135 12.90 10.52 -4.96
N ASP A 136 13.87 11.38 -5.26
CA ASP A 136 14.63 11.32 -6.52
C ASP A 136 15.31 9.96 -6.67
N THR A 137 15.88 9.43 -5.59
CA THR A 137 16.51 8.11 -5.60
C THR A 137 15.48 7.01 -5.84
N TYR A 138 14.31 7.10 -5.22
CA TYR A 138 13.20 6.16 -5.38
C TYR A 138 12.72 6.12 -6.83
N LEU A 139 12.51 7.29 -7.44
CA LEU A 139 12.14 7.43 -8.85
C LEU A 139 13.28 6.97 -9.76
N ARG A 140 14.54 7.33 -9.49
CA ARG A 140 15.70 6.93 -10.30
C ARG A 140 15.90 5.41 -10.30
N LEU A 141 15.74 4.77 -9.14
CA LEU A 141 15.80 3.33 -8.98
C LEU A 141 14.53 2.62 -9.48
N ARG A 142 13.51 3.36 -9.89
CA ARG A 142 12.23 2.84 -10.41
C ARG A 142 11.54 1.88 -9.43
N VAL A 143 11.62 2.16 -8.13
CA VAL A 143 11.07 1.27 -7.08
C VAL A 143 9.58 0.99 -7.30
N ALA A 144 8.78 2.01 -7.68
CA ALA A 144 7.37 1.83 -8.00
C ALA A 144 7.12 0.93 -9.21
N ALA A 145 8.00 0.95 -10.22
CA ALA A 145 7.89 0.07 -11.38
C ALA A 145 8.13 -1.40 -11.00
N ASP A 146 9.14 -1.67 -10.18
CA ASP A 146 9.47 -3.02 -9.75
C ASP A 146 8.41 -3.59 -8.80
N ALA A 147 7.89 -2.77 -7.89
CA ALA A 147 6.79 -3.15 -7.00
C ALA A 147 5.48 -3.43 -7.77
N ALA A 148 5.15 -2.61 -8.76
CA ALA A 148 3.89 -2.74 -9.50
C ALA A 148 3.88 -3.87 -10.55
N ARG A 149 5.06 -4.32 -11.01
CA ARG A 149 5.20 -5.23 -12.17
C ARG A 149 4.33 -6.48 -12.07
N PHE A 150 4.15 -7.01 -10.87
CA PHE A 150 3.38 -8.22 -10.59
C PHE A 150 2.20 -7.99 -9.63
N ALA A 151 1.92 -6.75 -9.25
CA ALA A 151 0.88 -6.40 -8.29
C ALA A 151 -0.46 -6.08 -8.96
N ASP A 152 -1.55 -6.35 -8.26
CA ASP A 152 -2.89 -5.89 -8.63
C ASP A 152 -3.10 -4.43 -8.20
N VAL A 153 -2.51 -4.06 -7.06
CA VAL A 153 -2.57 -2.70 -6.50
C VAL A 153 -1.20 -2.28 -5.99
N ILE A 154 -0.83 -1.02 -6.22
CA ILE A 154 0.30 -0.37 -5.57
C ILE A 154 -0.19 0.82 -4.75
N ASP A 155 0.21 0.88 -3.50
CA ASP A 155 0.09 2.08 -2.67
C ASP A 155 1.38 2.89 -2.74
N ILE A 156 1.29 4.11 -3.28
CA ILE A 156 2.39 5.07 -3.30
C ILE A 156 2.35 5.84 -1.98
N GLN A 157 3.26 5.48 -1.07
CA GLN A 157 3.39 6.16 0.22
C GLN A 157 3.96 7.59 0.03
N ALA A 158 3.06 8.58 -0.07
CA ALA A 158 3.38 9.99 -0.34
C ALA A 158 3.08 10.93 0.84
N GLN A 159 2.68 10.39 2.01
CA GLN A 159 2.23 11.14 3.19
C GLN A 159 3.22 12.22 3.64
N ARG A 160 4.52 11.99 3.44
CA ARG A 160 5.56 12.99 3.76
C ARG A 160 5.43 14.32 3.03
N TYR A 161 4.66 14.37 1.94
CA TYR A 161 4.42 15.56 1.13
C TYR A 161 3.00 16.13 1.30
N GLU A 162 2.17 15.59 2.19
CA GLU A 162 0.75 15.96 2.28
C GLU A 162 0.50 17.46 2.57
N ARG A 163 1.52 18.18 3.05
CA ARG A 163 1.49 19.63 3.31
C ARG A 163 1.89 20.50 2.12
N ASP A 164 2.43 19.89 1.07
CA ASP A 164 2.79 20.55 -0.18
C ASP A 164 2.11 19.81 -1.32
N ALA A 165 0.93 20.28 -1.71
CA ALA A 165 0.11 19.66 -2.74
C ALA A 165 0.86 19.54 -4.08
N SER A 166 1.77 20.47 -4.39
CA SER A 166 2.54 20.45 -5.64
C SER A 166 3.59 19.34 -5.61
N LEU A 167 4.35 19.22 -4.51
CA LEU A 167 5.32 18.12 -4.34
C LEU A 167 4.63 16.76 -4.23
N TYR A 168 3.51 16.69 -3.52
CA TYR A 168 2.68 15.48 -3.43
C TYR A 168 2.23 15.03 -4.82
N ALA A 169 1.59 15.91 -5.59
CA ALA A 169 1.11 15.60 -6.92
C ALA A 169 2.26 15.21 -7.87
N ALA A 170 3.37 15.95 -7.85
CA ALA A 170 4.53 15.65 -8.68
C ALA A 170 5.11 14.26 -8.41
N PHE A 171 5.31 13.92 -7.13
CA PHE A 171 5.84 12.61 -6.74
C PHE A 171 4.87 11.48 -7.10
N VAL A 172 3.59 11.61 -6.74
CA VAL A 172 2.56 10.61 -7.04
C VAL A 172 2.43 10.41 -8.55
N HIS A 173 2.41 11.48 -9.36
CA HIS A 173 2.34 11.35 -10.81
C HIS A 173 3.56 10.63 -11.39
N ALA A 174 4.77 10.95 -10.92
CA ALA A 174 5.99 10.30 -11.39
C ALA A 174 6.04 8.81 -11.03
N ALA A 175 5.76 8.46 -9.78
CA ALA A 175 5.74 7.07 -9.32
C ALA A 175 4.59 6.27 -9.99
N ALA A 176 3.41 6.86 -10.11
CA ALA A 176 2.27 6.23 -10.78
C ALA A 176 2.53 5.99 -12.28
N LYS A 177 3.24 6.91 -12.95
CA LYS A 177 3.68 6.72 -14.34
C LYS A 177 4.61 5.52 -14.45
N GLN A 178 5.59 5.39 -13.55
CA GLN A 178 6.50 4.25 -13.52
C GLN A 178 5.78 2.92 -13.27
N ALA A 179 4.85 2.90 -12.31
CA ALA A 179 4.03 1.73 -12.00
C ALA A 179 3.21 1.28 -13.22
N ARG A 180 2.47 2.21 -13.85
CA ARG A 180 1.64 1.90 -15.03
C ARG A 180 2.45 1.50 -16.26
N GLN A 181 3.66 2.03 -16.42
CA GLN A 181 4.57 1.58 -17.48
C GLN A 181 5.01 0.13 -17.29
N ALA A 182 5.22 -0.31 -16.05
CA ALA A 182 5.60 -1.69 -15.75
C ALA A 182 4.40 -2.65 -15.76
N ASN A 183 3.22 -2.17 -15.35
CA ASN A 183 1.97 -2.93 -15.35
C ASN A 183 0.78 -2.01 -15.69
N PRO A 184 0.31 -2.01 -16.94
CA PRO A 184 -0.82 -1.15 -17.37
C PRO A 184 -2.15 -1.45 -16.65
N LYS A 185 -2.27 -2.61 -16.00
CA LYS A 185 -3.48 -3.04 -15.29
C LYS A 185 -3.46 -2.69 -13.79
N VAL A 186 -2.31 -2.30 -13.24
CA VAL A 186 -2.18 -2.01 -11.80
C VAL A 186 -3.12 -0.88 -11.38
N MET A 187 -3.82 -1.09 -10.28
CA MET A 187 -4.51 -0.02 -9.57
C MET A 187 -3.48 0.77 -8.76
N VAL A 188 -3.46 2.09 -8.93
CA VAL A 188 -2.54 2.96 -8.18
C VAL A 188 -3.34 3.70 -7.13
N LEU A 189 -2.94 3.55 -5.88
CA LEU A 189 -3.39 4.34 -4.74
C LEU A 189 -2.26 5.31 -4.33
N ALA A 190 -2.64 6.39 -3.65
CA ALA A 190 -1.69 7.36 -3.12
C ALA A 190 -2.03 7.62 -1.65
N GLY A 191 -1.07 7.39 -0.77
CA GLY A 191 -1.25 7.48 0.67
C GLY A 191 -1.47 8.92 1.14
N LEU A 192 -2.33 9.07 2.15
CA LEU A 192 -2.55 10.29 2.95
C LEU A 192 -2.45 9.91 4.44
N SER A 193 -1.95 10.80 5.30
CA SER A 193 -1.95 10.55 6.75
C SER A 193 -3.26 11.03 7.37
N THR A 194 -3.77 10.27 8.34
CA THR A 194 -4.82 10.72 9.26
C THR A 194 -4.26 11.43 10.50
N GLU A 195 -2.93 11.49 10.64
CA GLU A 195 -2.21 12.23 11.68
C GLU A 195 -1.18 13.20 11.05
N PRO A 196 -1.61 14.34 10.51
CA PRO A 196 -0.72 15.36 9.97
C PRO A 196 -0.04 16.17 11.08
N ILE A 197 0.86 15.56 11.87
CA ILE A 197 1.63 16.18 12.99
C ILE A 197 0.79 17.27 13.71
N GLY A 198 -0.35 16.85 14.28
CA GLY A 198 -1.12 17.64 15.25
C GLY A 198 -1.96 18.83 14.77
N GLN A 199 -2.21 19.05 13.47
CA GLN A 199 -3.10 20.15 13.03
C GLN A 199 -4.17 19.71 12.03
N ARG A 200 -5.37 20.30 12.12
CA ARG A 200 -6.49 20.05 11.18
C ARG A 200 -6.08 20.42 9.76
N VAL A 201 -6.30 19.51 8.82
CA VAL A 201 -6.34 19.80 7.38
C VAL A 201 -7.81 20.03 7.02
N SER A 202 -8.15 21.18 6.47
CA SER A 202 -9.46 21.42 5.85
C SER A 202 -9.38 21.10 4.36
N ALA A 203 -10.45 20.51 3.82
CA ALA A 203 -10.71 20.55 2.39
C ALA A 203 -11.53 21.83 2.15
N ASP A 204 -11.02 22.72 1.30
CA ASP A 204 -11.78 23.84 0.75
C ASP A 204 -12.58 23.39 -0.48
#